data_AF-A0A4W5KA75-F1
#
_entry.id   AF-A0A4W5KA75-F1
#
_cell.length_a   1.000
_cell.length_b   1.000
_cell.length_c   1.000
_cell.angle_alpha   90.00
_cell.angle_beta   90.00
_cell.angle_gamma   90.00
#
_symmetry.space_group_name_H-M   'P 1'
#
loop_
_entity.id
_entity.type
_entity.pdbx_description
1 polymer ?
#
loop_
_entity_poly.entity_id
_entity_poly.type
_entity_poly.pdbx_seq_one_letter_code
_entity_poly.pdbx_strand_id
1 'polypeptide(L)'
;MATLMQFNLNMGLFRSMMERWVCLHGSVFDLVLCIFPTDRVVISSSQPSSRTRSMFWVVVARRSYHKSLGLGFKTPGEAIDGTYIDKKCPFIGIVSIRGRILSGVVTKMKMQRTIVIRRDYLHYIRKYNRFEKRHKNMSVHLSPAFRDVSVGDIVTVGECRPLSKTVRFNVLKVTKAAGAKKQFQKF
;
A
#
# COMPACT_ATOMS: atom_id res chain seq x y z
N MET A 1 46.32 70.41 26.63
CA MET A 1 46.10 69.25 25.74
C MET A 1 44.87 68.52 26.25
N ALA A 2 43.69 68.88 25.73
CA ALA A 2 42.41 68.42 26.26
C ALA A 2 41.59 67.69 25.18
N THR A 3 41.05 66.58 25.65
CA THR A 3 40.02 65.65 25.13
C THR A 3 38.79 66.29 24.48
N LEU A 4 38.22 65.63 23.45
CA LEU A 4 36.93 64.88 23.53
C LEU A 4 36.41 64.40 22.14
N MET A 5 35.62 63.31 22.19
CA MET A 5 34.60 62.82 21.23
C MET A 5 35.06 62.14 19.92
N GLN A 6 34.40 61.16 19.30
CA GLN A 6 33.37 60.12 19.62
C GLN A 6 33.12 59.38 18.28
N PHE A 7 32.86 58.06 18.25
CA PHE A 7 31.78 57.36 17.48
C PHE A 7 32.01 55.85 17.19
N ASN A 8 31.01 55.08 17.65
CA ASN A 8 30.28 53.93 17.08
C ASN A 8 30.85 52.53 16.73
N LEU A 9 30.11 51.57 17.33
CA LEU A 9 29.56 50.28 16.88
C LEU A 9 30.49 49.20 16.29
N ASN A 10 30.56 48.07 17.01
CA ASN A 10 30.34 46.77 16.36
C ASN A 10 29.77 45.70 17.31
N MET A 11 28.95 44.83 16.74
CA MET A 11 28.23 43.71 17.34
C MET A 11 29.16 42.61 17.84
N GLY A 12 28.79 41.97 18.96
CA GLY A 12 29.42 40.71 19.37
C GLY A 12 29.26 40.41 20.85
N LEU A 13 28.03 40.22 21.33
CA LEU A 13 27.80 39.78 22.71
C LEU A 13 27.98 38.27 22.83
N PHE A 14 29.25 37.96 23.00
CA PHE A 14 29.85 36.74 23.49
C PHE A 14 29.36 36.46 24.93
N ARG A 15 28.73 35.28 25.09
CA ARG A 15 29.04 34.28 26.14
C ARG A 15 28.92 34.67 27.63
N SER A 16 28.29 33.74 28.37
CA SER A 16 28.46 33.50 29.82
C SER A 16 27.70 34.50 30.71
N MET A 17 27.20 34.21 31.90
CA MET A 17 27.48 33.11 32.84
C MET A 17 26.44 33.21 33.96
N MET A 18 26.05 32.05 34.51
CA MET A 18 25.60 31.79 35.89
C MET A 18 24.74 32.80 36.67
N GLU A 19 23.62 32.26 37.18
CA GLU A 19 23.03 32.38 38.53
C GLU A 19 21.51 32.15 38.36
N ARG A 20 20.77 31.31 39.09
CA ARG A 20 20.84 30.91 40.50
C ARG A 20 19.81 29.78 40.74
N TRP A 21 20.24 28.77 41.50
CA TRP A 21 19.51 27.99 42.51
C TRP A 21 18.21 27.21 42.23
N VAL A 22 18.29 25.99 42.77
CA VAL A 22 17.34 24.87 42.89
C VAL A 22 16.11 25.24 43.72
N CYS A 23 14.93 24.75 43.30
CA CYS A 23 13.83 24.44 44.22
C CYS A 23 13.02 23.23 43.74
N LEU A 24 12.57 22.48 44.73
CA LEU A 24 12.00 21.12 44.73
C LEU A 24 10.68 20.96 43.96
N HIS A 25 10.44 19.70 43.58
CA HIS A 25 9.12 19.04 43.40
C HIS A 25 8.22 19.55 42.26
N GLY A 26 7.92 18.66 41.31
CA GLY A 26 6.72 18.78 40.48
C GLY A 26 6.90 18.31 39.04
N SER A 27 6.14 17.26 38.73
CA SER A 27 5.64 16.84 37.42
C SER A 27 5.49 17.89 36.30
N VAL A 28 5.37 17.34 35.08
CA VAL A 28 4.81 17.89 33.81
C VAL A 28 5.92 18.27 32.81
N PHE A 29 6.32 17.34 31.94
CA PHE A 29 5.83 17.26 30.55
C PHE A 29 5.86 18.63 29.85
N ASP A 30 6.81 18.87 28.95
CA ASP A 30 6.43 19.49 27.69
C ASP A 30 7.42 19.20 26.55
N LEU A 31 6.82 18.67 25.49
CA LEU A 31 7.41 18.33 24.22
C LEU A 31 7.72 19.60 23.43
N VAL A 32 8.97 19.78 23.02
CA VAL A 32 9.25 20.63 21.86
C VAL A 32 8.96 19.81 20.60
N LEU A 33 7.86 20.22 19.97
CA LEU A 33 7.31 19.80 18.71
C LEU A 33 8.27 20.16 17.56
N CYS A 34 8.99 19.17 17.02
CA CYS A 34 9.60 19.30 15.69
C CYS A 34 8.65 18.66 14.66
N ILE A 35 7.92 19.51 13.95
CA ILE A 35 7.02 19.18 12.85
C ILE A 35 7.87 18.74 11.64
N PHE A 36 7.73 17.49 11.20
CA PHE A 36 8.10 17.05 9.85
C PHE A 36 6.82 16.89 9.02
N PRO A 37 6.70 17.53 7.84
CA PRO A 37 5.56 17.37 6.95
C PRO A 37 5.81 16.18 6.03
N THR A 38 5.45 14.97 6.47
CA THR A 38 5.13 13.89 5.53
C THR A 38 4.09 12.98 6.17
N ASP A 39 2.96 12.86 5.50
CA ASP A 39 1.89 11.93 5.84
C ASP A 39 2.40 10.50 5.94
N ARG A 40 2.79 10.09 7.15
CA ARG A 40 2.93 8.68 7.53
C ARG A 40 1.97 8.39 8.66
N VAL A 41 0.71 8.18 8.30
CA VAL A 41 -0.22 7.46 9.16
C VAL A 41 0.31 6.03 9.28
N VAL A 42 0.99 5.73 10.38
CA VAL A 42 1.33 4.37 10.78
C VAL A 42 0.03 3.68 11.17
N ILE A 43 -0.60 2.97 10.24
CA ILE A 43 -1.67 2.05 10.63
C ILE A 43 -1.04 0.72 11.01
N SER A 44 -0.99 0.50 12.33
CA SER A 44 -0.84 -0.82 12.94
C SER A 44 -2.03 -1.69 12.55
N SER A 45 -1.78 -2.89 12.01
CA SER A 45 -2.74 -3.99 12.08
C SER A 45 -2.71 -4.52 13.52
N SER A 46 -3.85 -4.50 14.20
CA SER A 46 -3.99 -4.86 15.61
C SER A 46 -3.70 -6.35 15.91
N GLN A 47 -2.74 -6.52 16.83
CA GLN A 47 -2.40 -7.56 17.83
C GLN A 47 -2.40 -9.07 17.49
N PRO A 48 -1.36 -9.76 17.99
CA PRO A 48 -1.55 -10.88 18.91
C PRO A 48 -1.07 -10.52 20.33
N SER A 49 -1.92 -10.82 21.31
CA SER A 49 -1.59 -10.83 22.72
C SER A 49 -0.72 -12.04 23.05
N SER A 50 0.44 -11.81 23.66
CA SER A 50 1.01 -12.72 24.67
C SER A 50 2.14 -11.99 25.39
N ARG A 51 1.93 -11.82 26.70
CA ARG A 51 2.96 -11.44 27.66
C ARG A 51 4.02 -12.54 27.69
N THR A 52 5.24 -12.24 27.28
CA THR A 52 6.43 -12.90 27.83
C THR A 52 7.52 -11.86 27.99
N ARG A 53 7.73 -11.43 29.24
CA ARG A 53 8.94 -10.74 29.69
C ARG A 53 10.07 -11.77 29.67
N SER A 54 10.94 -11.70 28.68
CA SER A 54 12.31 -12.21 28.80
C SER A 54 13.23 -11.23 28.10
N MET A 55 14.11 -10.65 28.90
CA MET A 55 15.14 -9.69 28.52
C MET A 55 16.24 -10.48 27.80
N PHE A 56 16.06 -10.64 26.50
CA PHE A 56 17.08 -11.12 25.56
C PHE A 56 16.77 -10.40 24.26
N TRP A 57 17.79 -9.88 23.56
CA TRP A 57 17.62 -9.29 22.23
C TRP A 57 17.27 -10.40 21.23
N VAL A 58 16.09 -10.99 21.37
CA VAL A 58 15.44 -11.77 20.34
C VAL A 58 15.05 -10.75 19.29
N VAL A 59 15.64 -10.87 18.10
CA VAL A 59 15.08 -10.27 16.88
C VAL A 59 13.62 -10.72 16.86
N VAL A 60 12.70 -9.85 17.27
CA VAL A 60 11.27 -10.16 17.24
C VAL A 60 10.94 -10.32 15.77
N ALA A 61 10.95 -11.56 15.30
CA ALA A 61 10.34 -11.93 14.04
C ALA A 61 8.90 -11.44 14.14
N ARG A 62 8.61 -10.29 13.52
CA ARG A 62 7.24 -9.81 13.38
C ARG A 62 6.50 -10.95 12.69
N ARG A 63 5.63 -11.65 13.42
CA ARG A 63 4.76 -12.67 12.84
C ARG A 63 3.88 -11.96 11.81
N SER A 64 4.23 -12.10 10.54
CA SER A 64 3.45 -11.55 9.43
C SER A 64 2.14 -12.29 9.33
N TYR A 65 1.03 -11.58 9.52
CA TYR A 65 -0.31 -12.12 9.39
C TYR A 65 -0.64 -12.31 7.91
N HIS A 66 -0.98 -13.54 7.54
CA HIS A 66 -1.54 -13.87 6.23
C HIS A 66 -2.76 -14.77 6.43
N LYS A 67 -3.74 -14.66 5.53
CA LYS A 67 -4.94 -15.50 5.54
C LYS A 67 -5.09 -16.26 4.24
N SER A 68 -5.67 -17.45 4.32
CA SER A 68 -6.15 -18.20 3.16
C SER A 68 -7.41 -17.55 2.60
N LEU A 69 -7.48 -17.39 1.27
CA LEU A 69 -8.64 -16.79 0.60
C LEU A 69 -9.85 -17.74 0.46
N GLY A 70 -9.61 -19.05 0.59
CA GLY A 70 -10.56 -20.07 0.16
C GLY A 70 -10.58 -20.24 -1.36
N LEU A 71 -11.52 -21.04 -1.87
CA LEU A 71 -11.77 -21.24 -3.31
C LEU A 71 -10.59 -21.89 -4.08
N GLY A 72 -9.69 -22.60 -3.40
CA GLY A 72 -8.56 -23.32 -4.02
C GLY A 72 -7.40 -22.43 -4.49
N PHE A 73 -7.40 -21.14 -4.17
CA PHE A 73 -6.27 -20.26 -4.46
C PHE A 73 -5.16 -20.40 -3.42
N LYS A 74 -3.93 -20.60 -3.90
CA LYS A 74 -2.73 -20.63 -3.04
C LYS A 74 -2.26 -19.20 -2.75
N THR A 75 -1.83 -18.97 -1.52
CA THR A 75 -1.16 -17.73 -1.13
C THR A 75 0.21 -17.66 -1.81
N PRO A 76 0.57 -16.55 -2.49
CA PRO A 76 1.89 -16.41 -3.09
C PRO A 76 2.97 -16.31 -2.02
N GLY A 77 4.16 -16.86 -2.28
CA GLY A 77 5.31 -16.79 -1.35
C GLY A 77 5.68 -15.34 -1.00
N GLU A 78 5.58 -14.42 -1.96
CA GLU A 78 5.77 -12.98 -1.72
C GLU A 78 4.82 -12.37 -0.68
N ALA A 79 3.63 -12.95 -0.46
CA ALA A 79 2.73 -12.49 0.59
C ALA A 79 3.05 -13.09 1.97
N ILE A 80 3.76 -14.22 2.03
CA ILE A 80 4.14 -14.87 3.28
C ILE A 80 5.42 -14.20 3.81
N ASP A 81 6.42 -14.06 2.93
CA ASP A 81 7.76 -13.59 3.30
C ASP A 81 7.93 -12.07 3.09
N GLY A 82 7.02 -11.44 2.33
CA GLY A 82 7.14 -10.05 1.94
C GLY A 82 6.93 -9.06 3.09
N THR A 83 7.68 -7.95 3.06
CA THR A 83 7.64 -6.87 4.06
C THR A 83 6.76 -5.69 3.65
N TYR A 84 5.71 -5.91 2.84
CA TYR A 84 4.82 -4.84 2.40
C TYR A 84 3.58 -4.72 3.29
N ILE A 85 3.08 -3.50 3.45
CA ILE A 85 1.86 -3.22 4.22
C ILE A 85 0.79 -2.70 3.25
N ASP A 86 -0.26 -3.49 3.08
CA ASP A 86 -1.43 -3.11 2.30
C ASP A 86 -2.72 -3.67 2.90
N LYS A 87 -3.61 -2.77 3.35
CA LYS A 87 -4.91 -3.13 3.93
C LYS A 87 -5.88 -3.69 2.89
N LYS A 88 -5.69 -3.33 1.62
CA LYS A 88 -6.56 -3.71 0.49
C LYS A 88 -6.18 -5.06 -0.11
N CYS A 89 -4.99 -5.57 0.22
CA CYS A 89 -4.51 -6.88 -0.19
C CYS A 89 -5.50 -7.98 0.23
N PRO A 90 -5.76 -8.98 -0.62
CA PRO A 90 -6.66 -10.07 -0.25
C PRO A 90 -5.99 -11.03 0.75
N PHE A 91 -4.66 -11.19 0.74
CA PHE A 91 -3.94 -12.16 1.60
C PHE A 91 -3.58 -11.62 2.99
N ILE A 92 -2.96 -10.43 3.06
CA ILE A 92 -2.50 -9.82 4.32
C ILE A 92 -3.56 -8.87 4.88
N GLY A 93 -4.41 -8.31 4.01
CA GLY A 93 -5.36 -7.27 4.37
C GLY A 93 -6.69 -7.76 4.92
N ILE A 94 -7.58 -6.80 5.19
CA ILE A 94 -8.90 -7.03 5.80
C ILE A 94 -9.96 -7.39 4.73
N VAL A 95 -9.63 -7.28 3.44
CA VAL A 95 -10.57 -7.48 2.33
C VAL A 95 -10.89 -8.95 2.16
N SER A 96 -12.17 -9.31 2.14
CA SER A 96 -12.63 -10.64 1.74
C SER A 96 -13.06 -10.64 0.27
N ILE A 97 -12.84 -11.77 -0.38
CA ILE A 97 -13.28 -12.02 -1.75
C ILE A 97 -14.64 -12.70 -1.68
N ARG A 98 -15.60 -12.19 -2.46
CA ARG A 98 -16.98 -12.69 -2.48
C ARG A 98 -17.59 -12.44 -3.84
N GLY A 99 -18.56 -13.26 -4.23
CA GLY A 99 -19.25 -13.09 -5.51
C GLY A 99 -18.46 -13.65 -6.68
N ARG A 100 -18.33 -12.86 -7.74
CA ARG A 100 -17.87 -13.36 -9.05
C ARG A 100 -16.35 -13.41 -9.13
N ILE A 101 -15.82 -14.51 -9.64
CA ILE A 101 -14.42 -14.62 -10.09
C ILE A 101 -14.38 -14.47 -11.60
N LEU A 102 -13.58 -13.54 -12.09
CA LEU A 102 -13.49 -13.19 -13.50
C LEU A 102 -12.04 -13.30 -13.96
N SER A 103 -11.83 -13.59 -15.23
CA SER A 103 -10.52 -13.59 -15.89
C SER A 103 -10.46 -12.47 -16.94
N GLY A 104 -9.30 -11.87 -17.14
CA GLY A 104 -9.11 -10.91 -18.22
C GLY A 104 -7.66 -10.51 -18.41
N VAL A 105 -7.41 -9.73 -19.46
CA VAL A 105 -6.05 -9.33 -19.86
C VAL A 105 -5.70 -7.97 -19.28
N VAL A 106 -4.50 -7.85 -18.73
CA VAL A 106 -3.97 -6.56 -18.24
C VAL A 106 -3.70 -5.64 -19.42
N THR A 107 -4.37 -4.48 -19.46
CA THR A 107 -4.18 -3.49 -20.54
C THR A 107 -3.29 -2.34 -20.09
N LYS A 108 -3.49 -1.82 -18.86
CA LYS A 108 -2.75 -0.65 -18.36
C LYS A 108 -2.31 -0.88 -16.92
N MET A 109 -1.07 -0.51 -16.62
CA MET A 109 -0.44 -0.58 -15.29
C MET A 109 0.11 0.77 -14.81
N LYS A 110 -0.47 1.88 -15.25
CA LYS A 110 0.07 3.22 -14.97
C LYS A 110 -0.23 3.73 -13.55
N MET A 111 -1.20 3.13 -12.88
CA MET A 111 -1.65 3.57 -11.55
C MET A 111 -0.92 2.80 -10.45
N GLN A 112 -0.70 3.47 -9.32
CA GLN A 112 -0.13 2.83 -8.14
C GLN A 112 -1.08 1.75 -7.60
N ARG A 113 -0.59 0.51 -7.52
CA ARG A 113 -1.29 -0.65 -6.94
C ARG A 113 -2.69 -0.92 -7.53
N THR A 114 -2.94 -0.51 -8.77
CA THR A 114 -4.22 -0.76 -9.46
C THR A 114 -3.96 -0.94 -10.95
N ILE A 115 -4.63 -1.92 -11.55
CA ILE A 115 -4.56 -2.19 -12.99
C ILE A 115 -5.91 -2.04 -13.65
N VAL A 116 -5.87 -1.79 -14.95
CA VAL A 116 -7.04 -1.87 -15.80
C VAL A 116 -6.98 -3.17 -16.58
N ILE A 117 -7.96 -4.02 -16.33
CA ILE A 117 -8.16 -5.28 -17.05
C ILE A 117 -9.22 -5.07 -18.12
N ARG A 118 -8.98 -5.64 -19.29
CA ARG A 118 -9.93 -5.71 -20.38
C ARG A 118 -10.48 -7.12 -20.50
N ARG A 119 -11.81 -7.21 -20.64
CA ARG A 119 -12.51 -8.45 -20.97
C ARG A 119 -13.20 -8.26 -22.31
N ASP A 120 -12.76 -9.01 -23.29
CA ASP A 120 -13.40 -9.07 -24.60
C ASP A 120 -14.46 -10.19 -24.59
N TYR A 121 -15.65 -9.92 -25.10
CA TYR A 121 -16.74 -10.89 -25.22
C TYR A 121 -17.50 -10.67 -26.52
N LEU A 122 -18.12 -11.72 -27.02
CA LEU A 122 -18.96 -11.68 -28.21
C LEU A 122 -20.41 -11.46 -27.80
N HIS A 123 -21.02 -10.38 -28.30
CA HIS A 123 -22.42 -10.08 -28.08
C HIS A 123 -23.24 -10.57 -29.29
N TYR A 124 -24.34 -11.29 -29.03
CA TYR A 124 -25.20 -11.84 -30.08
C TYR A 124 -26.30 -10.86 -30.48
N ILE A 125 -26.41 -10.55 -31.78
CA ILE A 125 -27.47 -9.70 -32.32
C ILE A 125 -28.57 -10.58 -32.90
N ARG A 126 -29.69 -10.69 -32.17
CA ARG A 126 -30.83 -11.55 -32.52
C ARG A 126 -31.44 -11.26 -33.90
N LYS A 127 -31.47 -9.99 -34.34
CA LYS A 127 -32.06 -9.61 -35.64
C LYS A 127 -31.29 -10.19 -36.83
N TYR A 128 -29.96 -10.26 -36.73
CA TYR A 128 -29.08 -10.64 -37.85
C TYR A 128 -28.41 -12.01 -37.68
N ASN A 129 -28.68 -12.71 -36.58
CA ASN A 129 -28.03 -13.97 -36.21
C ASN A 129 -26.49 -13.92 -36.30
N ARG A 130 -25.90 -12.78 -35.95
CA ARG A 130 -24.45 -12.52 -36.01
C ARG A 130 -23.92 -12.07 -34.65
N PHE A 131 -22.63 -12.30 -34.41
CA PHE A 131 -21.93 -11.82 -33.21
C PHE A 131 -21.09 -10.58 -33.50
N GLU A 132 -21.07 -9.64 -32.56
CA GLU A 132 -20.16 -8.49 -32.56
C GLU A 132 -19.16 -8.59 -31.41
N LYS A 133 -17.95 -8.06 -31.61
CA LYS A 133 -16.92 -8.01 -30.57
C LYS A 133 -17.13 -6.78 -29.69
N ARG A 134 -17.38 -6.99 -28.39
CA ARG A 134 -17.45 -5.92 -27.38
C ARG A 134 -16.37 -6.13 -26.33
N HIS A 135 -16.02 -5.07 -25.63
CA HIS A 135 -15.12 -5.16 -24.49
C HIS A 135 -15.59 -4.31 -23.33
N LYS A 136 -15.21 -4.71 -22.11
CA LYS A 136 -15.40 -3.93 -20.89
C LYS A 136 -14.07 -3.78 -20.18
N ASN A 137 -13.79 -2.57 -19.73
CA ASN A 137 -12.63 -2.25 -18.91
C ASN A 137 -13.04 -2.23 -17.44
N MET A 138 -12.23 -2.86 -16.60
CA MET A 138 -12.46 -2.92 -15.16
C MET A 138 -11.20 -2.50 -14.43
N SER A 139 -11.33 -1.64 -13.42
CA SER A 139 -10.24 -1.29 -12.52
C SER A 139 -10.16 -2.27 -11.37
N VAL A 140 -8.97 -2.82 -11.14
CA VAL A 140 -8.72 -3.91 -10.20
C VAL A 140 -7.54 -3.55 -9.31
N HIS A 141 -7.69 -3.75 -8.01
CA HIS A 141 -6.59 -3.57 -7.06
C HIS A 141 -5.50 -4.62 -7.31
N LEU A 142 -4.24 -4.18 -7.37
CA LEU A 142 -3.07 -5.06 -7.38
C LEU A 142 -2.44 -5.06 -6.00
N SER A 143 -2.38 -6.24 -5.39
CA SER A 143 -1.55 -6.47 -4.21
C SER A 143 -0.06 -6.33 -4.57
N PRO A 144 0.77 -5.72 -3.70
CA PRO A 144 2.22 -5.69 -3.89
C PRO A 144 2.94 -7.04 -3.87
N ALA A 145 2.23 -8.15 -3.57
CA ALA A 145 2.72 -9.53 -3.73
C ALA A 145 2.73 -10.04 -5.17
N PHE A 146 2.27 -9.22 -6.12
CA PHE A 146 2.34 -9.53 -7.55
C PHE A 146 3.13 -8.43 -8.24
N ARG A 147 4.46 -8.44 -8.05
CA ARG A 147 5.36 -7.46 -8.68
C ARG A 147 5.65 -7.78 -10.13
N ASP A 148 5.60 -9.06 -10.47
CA ASP A 148 6.01 -9.52 -11.80
C ASP A 148 5.00 -9.17 -12.91
N VAL A 149 3.81 -8.67 -12.58
CA VAL A 149 2.73 -8.46 -13.57
C VAL A 149 3.17 -7.50 -14.67
N SER A 150 2.93 -7.89 -15.92
CA SER A 150 3.18 -7.05 -17.09
C SER A 150 1.90 -6.86 -17.92
N VAL A 151 1.95 -5.92 -18.86
CA VAL A 151 0.84 -5.70 -19.81
C VAL A 151 0.73 -6.91 -20.73
N GLY A 152 -0.49 -7.43 -20.89
CA GLY A 152 -0.77 -8.65 -21.66
C GLY A 152 -0.89 -9.92 -20.82
N ASP A 153 -0.55 -9.88 -19.53
CA ASP A 153 -0.78 -11.01 -18.64
C ASP A 153 -2.27 -11.30 -18.45
N ILE A 154 -2.58 -12.57 -18.22
CA ILE A 154 -3.95 -13.03 -17.93
C ILE A 154 -4.10 -13.07 -16.42
N VAL A 155 -5.05 -12.33 -15.89
CA VAL A 155 -5.23 -12.20 -14.45
C VAL A 155 -6.61 -12.69 -14.05
N THR A 156 -6.63 -13.51 -13.00
CA THR A 156 -7.85 -13.95 -12.34
C THR A 156 -8.14 -12.99 -11.18
N VAL A 157 -9.33 -12.40 -11.21
CA VAL A 157 -9.78 -11.40 -10.25
C VAL A 157 -11.02 -11.86 -9.52
N GLY A 158 -11.09 -11.51 -8.24
CA GLY A 158 -12.25 -11.73 -7.40
C GLY A 158 -12.97 -10.42 -7.11
N GLU A 159 -14.29 -10.48 -7.13
CA GLU A 159 -15.13 -9.40 -6.60
C GLU A 159 -14.91 -9.24 -5.09
N CYS A 160 -14.95 -7.99 -4.64
CA CYS A 160 -14.75 -7.64 -3.24
C CYS A 160 -15.68 -6.50 -2.83
N ARG A 161 -15.62 -6.09 -1.56
CA ARG A 161 -16.27 -4.84 -1.14
C ARG A 161 -15.69 -3.66 -1.95
N PRO A 162 -16.45 -2.60 -2.22
CA PRO A 162 -15.91 -1.43 -2.91
C PRO A 162 -14.69 -0.88 -2.14
N LEU A 163 -13.55 -0.78 -2.83
CA LEU A 163 -12.29 -0.25 -2.28
C LEU A 163 -12.09 1.22 -2.61
N SER A 164 -12.68 1.67 -3.72
CA SER A 164 -12.73 3.05 -4.19
C SER A 164 -13.96 3.25 -5.08
N LYS A 165 -14.09 4.44 -5.70
CA LYS A 165 -15.20 4.76 -6.61
C LYS A 165 -15.36 3.73 -7.74
N THR A 166 -14.25 3.25 -8.30
CA THR A 166 -14.25 2.35 -9.46
C THR A 166 -13.74 0.95 -9.13
N VAL A 167 -12.89 0.80 -8.11
CA VAL A 167 -12.24 -0.48 -7.78
C VAL A 167 -13.16 -1.31 -6.87
N ARG A 168 -13.72 -2.37 -7.46
CA ARG A 168 -14.57 -3.38 -6.80
C ARG A 168 -14.03 -4.82 -6.95
N PHE A 169 -12.85 -4.96 -7.56
CA PHE A 169 -12.22 -6.24 -7.83
C PHE A 169 -10.78 -6.22 -7.33
N ASN A 170 -10.27 -7.40 -6.97
CA ASN A 170 -8.90 -7.61 -6.52
C ASN A 170 -8.25 -8.77 -7.28
N VAL A 171 -6.94 -8.70 -7.50
CA VAL A 171 -6.18 -9.76 -8.17
C VAL A 171 -5.93 -10.93 -7.23
N LEU A 172 -6.23 -12.15 -7.70
CA LEU A 172 -6.04 -13.40 -6.94
C LEU A 172 -4.90 -14.25 -7.49
N LYS A 173 -4.82 -14.36 -8.81
CA LYS A 173 -3.82 -15.18 -9.51
C LYS A 173 -3.42 -14.50 -10.80
N VAL A 174 -2.13 -14.56 -11.10
CA VAL A 174 -1.55 -14.12 -12.35
C VAL A 174 -1.15 -15.36 -13.15
N THR A 175 -1.61 -15.45 -14.38
CA THR A 175 -1.18 -16.44 -15.35
C THR A 175 -0.36 -15.71 -16.41
N LYS A 176 0.94 -16.02 -16.46
CA LYS A 176 1.87 -15.40 -17.40
C LYS A 176 1.49 -15.75 -18.83
N ALA A 177 1.41 -14.72 -19.68
CA ALA A 177 1.13 -14.93 -21.10
C ALA A 177 2.39 -15.36 -21.85
N ALA A 178 2.26 -16.37 -22.72
CA ALA A 178 3.33 -16.82 -23.61
C ALA A 178 3.42 -15.89 -24.84
N GLY A 179 4.15 -14.77 -24.70
CA GLY A 179 4.56 -13.92 -25.81
C GLY A 179 3.45 -13.10 -26.50
N ALA A 180 3.85 -11.94 -27.05
CA ALA A 180 2.97 -10.89 -27.54
C ALA A 180 2.31 -11.19 -28.91
N LYS A 181 1.52 -12.26 -29.02
CA LYS A 181 0.56 -12.40 -30.13
C LYS A 181 -0.74 -11.71 -29.73
N LYS A 182 -1.26 -10.82 -30.58
CA LYS A 182 -2.61 -10.22 -30.43
C LYS A 182 -3.67 -11.31 -30.68
N GLN A 183 -3.79 -12.25 -29.75
CA GLN A 183 -4.75 -13.33 -29.81
C GLN A 183 -5.98 -12.95 -28.99
N PHE A 184 -7.14 -13.11 -29.61
CA PHE A 184 -8.40 -13.16 -28.88
C PHE A 184 -8.41 -14.47 -28.09
N GLN A 185 -8.16 -14.36 -26.80
CA GLN A 185 -8.25 -15.48 -25.88
C GLN A 185 -9.68 -15.51 -25.32
N LYS A 186 -10.35 -16.66 -25.44
CA LYS A 186 -11.72 -16.85 -24.96
C LYS A 186 -11.66 -16.98 -23.43
N PHE A 187 -12.05 -15.92 -22.71
CA PHE A 187 -12.10 -15.85 -21.25
C PHE A 187 -13.53 -15.73 -20.71
#